data_AF-A0A7X3R397-F1
#
_entry.id   AF-A0A7X3R397-F1
#
_cell.length_a   1.000
_cell.length_b   1.000
_cell.length_c   1.000
_cell.angle_alpha   90.00
_cell.angle_beta   90.00
_cell.angle_gamma   90.00
#
_symmetry.space_group_name_H-M   'P 1'
#
loop_
_entity.id
_entity.type
_entity.pdbx_description
1 polymer ?
#
loop_
_entity_poly.entity_id
_entity_poly.type
_entity_poly.pdbx_seq_one_letter_code
_entity_poly.pdbx_strand_id
1 'polypeptide(L)'
;QCAYHFFEFNLDGSKKFVPDEDTFTQGVPQETALIEVPTDVWGGWVWFNMNPEAEPLMEFLGEIPEHLDPYHFDQQYFVQDVTIEWDCNWKTSVDAFNEVYHVQGIHPQILENIDDIHVQIDLYERHNRYLVPFGLLSPRYPNQEELTRALKEMLQAAGIDPETFKGGPADVRPALQAQVKKHAADHGVDLSDLNDDQLSDDYHYYIFPNITLNTHHSGVMLFRQRPHATDPNKMYYDLQNYVRIPEGSDPPPRPVHTTHKHGEISLGLGLDQDSYNLPRVQKGMNSRSFKGLLINYRERRIRHMHKVIDDYLEGPDR
;
A
#
# COMPACT_ATOMS: atom_id res chain seq x y z
N GLN A 1 28.74 -13.34 -8.97
CA GLN A 1 29.80 -14.27 -8.56
C GLN A 1 29.53 -14.72 -7.13
N CYS A 2 29.58 -16.03 -6.87
CA CYS A 2 29.38 -16.60 -5.54
C CYS A 2 30.62 -16.39 -4.66
N ALA A 3 30.45 -15.93 -3.42
CA ALA A 3 31.57 -15.56 -2.56
C ALA A 3 32.34 -16.76 -1.95
N TYR A 4 31.79 -17.98 -2.02
CA TYR A 4 32.41 -19.12 -1.35
C TYR A 4 33.50 -19.79 -2.21
N HIS A 5 33.12 -20.26 -3.39
CA HIS A 5 34.02 -20.94 -4.32
C HIS A 5 34.06 -20.26 -5.69
N PHE A 6 33.65 -18.98 -5.78
CA PHE A 6 33.81 -18.15 -6.97
C PHE A 6 33.17 -18.65 -8.28
N PHE A 7 32.17 -19.55 -8.22
CA PHE A 7 31.29 -19.79 -9.37
C PHE A 7 30.72 -18.46 -9.88
N GLU A 8 30.84 -18.22 -11.17
CA GLU A 8 30.28 -17.04 -11.83
C GLU A 8 29.09 -17.42 -12.68
N PHE A 9 28.09 -16.54 -12.67
CA PHE A 9 26.88 -16.64 -13.45
C PHE A 9 26.72 -15.33 -14.22
N ASN A 10 26.14 -15.43 -15.42
CA ASN A 10 25.64 -14.27 -16.15
C ASN A 10 24.39 -13.71 -15.45
N LEU A 11 23.94 -12.52 -15.86
CA LEU A 11 22.72 -11.91 -15.30
C LEU A 11 21.44 -12.66 -15.69
N ASP A 12 21.48 -13.49 -16.74
CA ASP A 12 20.42 -14.43 -17.12
C ASP A 12 20.46 -15.74 -16.31
N GLY A 13 21.35 -15.86 -15.33
CA GLY A 13 21.49 -17.04 -14.47
C GLY A 13 22.31 -18.19 -15.07
N SER A 14 22.68 -18.13 -16.35
CA SER A 14 23.52 -19.15 -16.99
C SER A 14 24.92 -19.17 -16.37
N LYS A 15 25.56 -20.35 -16.36
CA LYS A 15 26.95 -20.49 -15.88
C LYS A 15 27.91 -19.73 -16.78
N LYS A 16 28.76 -18.92 -16.17
CA LYS A 16 29.79 -18.13 -16.85
C LYS A 16 31.18 -18.71 -16.63
N PHE A 17 31.52 -19.08 -15.40
CA PHE A 17 32.83 -19.62 -15.05
C PHE A 17 32.75 -20.52 -13.82
N VAL A 18 33.51 -21.61 -13.85
CA VAL A 18 33.67 -22.57 -12.77
C VAL A 18 35.17 -22.72 -12.47
N PRO A 19 35.63 -22.35 -11.26
CA PRO A 19 37.02 -22.59 -10.89
C PRO A 19 37.39 -24.07 -10.94
N ASP A 20 38.59 -24.36 -11.45
CA ASP A 20 39.14 -25.72 -11.58
C ASP A 20 38.16 -26.72 -12.23
N GLU A 21 37.41 -26.27 -13.24
CA GLU A 21 36.37 -27.07 -13.93
C GLU A 21 36.89 -28.43 -14.42
N ASP A 22 38.16 -28.51 -14.81
CA ASP A 22 38.84 -29.73 -15.25
C ASP A 22 38.99 -30.79 -14.16
N THR A 23 38.88 -30.42 -12.89
CA THR A 23 38.93 -31.35 -11.75
C THR A 23 37.59 -32.05 -11.49
N PHE A 24 36.49 -31.56 -12.08
CA PHE A 24 35.19 -32.23 -12.04
C PHE A 24 35.15 -33.36 -13.07
N THR A 25 35.65 -34.54 -12.69
CA THR A 25 35.74 -35.72 -13.58
C THR A 25 34.40 -36.17 -14.20
N GLN A 26 33.29 -35.81 -13.57
CA GLN A 26 31.92 -36.04 -14.02
C GLN A 26 31.36 -34.90 -14.90
N GLY A 27 32.15 -33.86 -15.17
CA GLY A 27 31.70 -32.57 -15.72
C GLY A 27 30.95 -31.72 -14.70
N VAL A 28 30.59 -30.50 -15.11
CA VAL A 28 29.74 -29.61 -14.30
C VAL A 28 28.33 -29.58 -14.91
N PRO A 29 27.33 -30.21 -14.26
CA PRO A 29 25.98 -30.34 -14.81
C PRO A 29 25.30 -28.99 -15.09
N GLN A 30 24.38 -28.93 -16.06
CA GLN A 30 23.72 -27.67 -16.40
C GLN A 30 22.84 -27.15 -15.26
N GLU A 31 22.29 -28.06 -14.47
CA GLU A 31 21.41 -27.89 -13.31
C GLU A 31 22.09 -27.15 -12.15
N THR A 32 23.40 -26.94 -12.21
CA THR A 32 24.15 -26.08 -11.26
C THR A 32 24.10 -24.58 -11.61
N ALA A 33 23.41 -24.20 -12.69
CA ALA A 33 23.05 -22.81 -12.99
C ALA A 33 22.02 -22.26 -11.99
N LEU A 34 21.78 -20.95 -12.01
CA LEU A 34 20.73 -20.36 -11.17
C LEU A 34 19.35 -20.81 -11.66
N ILE A 35 18.44 -21.06 -10.72
CA ILE A 35 17.05 -21.40 -11.03
C ILE A 35 16.31 -20.11 -11.38
N GLU A 36 15.65 -20.11 -12.53
CA GLU A 36 14.77 -19.01 -12.93
C GLU A 36 13.50 -18.98 -12.07
N VAL A 37 13.03 -17.77 -11.78
CA VAL A 37 11.73 -17.55 -11.14
C VAL A 37 10.87 -16.73 -12.09
N PRO A 38 9.57 -17.04 -12.26
CA PRO A 38 8.68 -16.20 -13.03
C PRO A 38 8.72 -14.76 -12.54
N THR A 39 8.88 -13.81 -13.47
CA THR A 39 8.93 -12.37 -13.19
C THR A 39 8.15 -11.61 -14.24
N ASP A 40 7.57 -10.49 -13.82
CA ASP A 40 6.85 -9.57 -14.72
C ASP A 40 6.88 -8.15 -14.12
N VAL A 41 6.43 -7.15 -14.88
CA VAL A 41 6.47 -5.74 -14.48
C VAL A 41 5.10 -5.09 -14.65
N TRP A 42 4.65 -4.39 -13.61
CA TRP A 42 3.45 -3.55 -13.65
C TRP A 42 3.60 -2.36 -12.68
N GLY A 43 3.10 -1.19 -13.07
CA GLY A 43 3.14 0.03 -12.26
C GLY A 43 4.55 0.53 -11.91
N GLY A 44 5.58 0.10 -12.68
CA GLY A 44 6.98 0.39 -12.37
C GLY A 44 7.62 -0.54 -11.33
N TRP A 45 6.88 -1.53 -10.81
CA TRP A 45 7.37 -2.55 -9.89
C TRP A 45 7.71 -3.87 -10.59
N VAL A 46 8.73 -4.55 -10.09
CA VAL A 46 9.05 -5.93 -10.49
C VAL A 46 8.30 -6.88 -9.57
N TRP A 47 7.50 -7.75 -10.17
CA TRP A 47 6.77 -8.83 -9.51
C TRP A 47 7.47 -10.15 -9.78
N PHE A 48 7.42 -11.06 -8.82
CA PHE A 48 7.97 -12.40 -8.99
C PHE A 48 7.13 -13.43 -8.24
N ASN A 49 7.20 -14.68 -8.68
CA ASN A 49 6.55 -15.80 -8.03
C ASN A 49 7.54 -16.96 -7.83
N MET A 50 7.44 -17.65 -6.69
CA MET A 50 8.27 -18.83 -6.41
C MET A 50 7.69 -20.11 -7.02
N ASN A 51 6.42 -20.09 -7.45
CA ASN A 51 5.79 -21.16 -8.21
C ASN A 51 6.11 -20.98 -9.71
N PRO A 52 6.84 -21.91 -10.35
CA PRO A 52 7.15 -21.82 -11.80
C PRO A 52 5.89 -21.93 -12.68
N GLU A 53 4.82 -22.52 -12.15
CA GLU A 53 3.53 -22.69 -12.85
C GLU A 53 2.51 -21.60 -12.43
N ALA A 54 2.99 -20.45 -11.96
CA ALA A 54 2.11 -19.33 -11.62
C ALA A 54 1.39 -18.79 -12.86
N GLU A 55 0.15 -18.33 -12.68
CA GLU A 55 -0.58 -17.62 -13.73
C GLU A 55 0.14 -16.31 -14.12
N PRO A 56 -0.06 -15.79 -15.35
CA PRO A 56 0.49 -14.50 -15.77
C PRO A 56 0.08 -13.36 -14.84
N LEU A 57 0.96 -12.37 -14.63
CA LEU A 57 0.71 -11.28 -13.68
C LEU A 57 -0.59 -10.50 -13.99
N MET A 58 -0.87 -10.23 -15.27
CA MET A 58 -2.09 -9.51 -15.65
C MET A 58 -3.38 -10.30 -15.34
N GLU A 59 -3.33 -11.63 -15.44
CA GLU A 59 -4.45 -12.50 -15.04
C GLU A 59 -4.58 -12.54 -13.52
N PHE A 60 -3.45 -12.54 -12.80
CA PHE A 60 -3.43 -12.45 -11.34
C PHE A 60 -4.03 -11.12 -10.84
N LEU A 61 -3.67 -10.00 -11.45
CA LEU A 61 -4.10 -8.66 -11.04
C LEU A 61 -5.55 -8.36 -11.42
N GLY A 62 -6.12 -9.04 -12.42
CA GLY A 62 -7.51 -8.84 -12.84
C GLY A 62 -7.80 -7.39 -13.24
N GLU A 63 -8.79 -6.78 -12.61
CA GLU A 63 -9.25 -5.41 -12.91
C GLU A 63 -8.36 -4.31 -12.30
N ILE A 64 -7.37 -4.66 -11.48
CA ILE A 64 -6.53 -3.69 -10.77
C ILE A 64 -5.77 -2.74 -11.72
N PRO A 65 -5.12 -3.21 -12.80
CA PRO A 65 -4.43 -2.34 -13.75
C PRO A 65 -5.36 -1.33 -14.41
N GLU A 66 -6.54 -1.74 -14.87
CA GLU A 66 -7.52 -0.83 -15.48
C GLU A 66 -7.88 0.34 -14.55
N HIS A 67 -7.99 0.08 -13.25
CA HIS A 67 -8.30 1.12 -12.28
C HIS A 67 -7.13 2.05 -11.92
N LEU A 68 -5.91 1.53 -11.95
CA LEU A 68 -4.74 2.19 -11.36
C LEU A 68 -3.74 2.74 -12.40
N ASP A 69 -3.74 2.22 -13.62
CA ASP A 69 -2.93 2.74 -14.73
C ASP A 69 -3.17 4.25 -15.00
N PRO A 70 -4.40 4.81 -14.84
CA PRO A 70 -4.63 6.26 -14.91
C PRO A 70 -3.79 7.13 -13.97
N TYR A 71 -3.22 6.56 -12.90
CA TYR A 71 -2.32 7.28 -11.99
C TYR A 71 -0.87 7.36 -12.47
N HIS A 72 -0.53 6.65 -13.56
CA HIS A 72 0.80 6.60 -14.20
C HIS A 72 1.93 6.45 -13.18
N PHE A 73 1.91 5.37 -12.39
CA PHE A 73 2.89 5.13 -11.32
C PHE A 73 4.33 5.06 -11.81
N ASP A 74 4.55 4.64 -13.06
CA ASP A 74 5.83 4.61 -13.74
C ASP A 74 6.44 6.02 -13.96
N GLN A 75 5.63 7.08 -13.87
CA GLN A 75 6.05 8.47 -13.94
C GLN A 75 6.26 9.11 -12.55
N GLN A 76 6.11 8.34 -11.47
CA GLN A 76 6.31 8.83 -10.11
C GLN A 76 7.69 8.48 -9.59
N TYR A 77 8.18 9.29 -8.65
CA TYR A 77 9.50 9.14 -8.08
C TYR A 77 9.46 8.52 -6.70
N PHE A 78 10.28 7.49 -6.50
CA PHE A 78 10.46 6.83 -5.22
C PHE A 78 11.23 7.74 -4.25
N VAL A 79 10.63 8.09 -3.11
CA VAL A 79 11.19 9.09 -2.17
C VAL A 79 11.36 8.60 -0.73
N GLN A 80 10.80 7.44 -0.39
CA GLN A 80 10.98 6.85 0.94
C GLN A 80 10.99 5.33 0.87
N ASP A 81 11.95 4.69 1.55
CA ASP A 81 12.09 3.22 1.62
C ASP A 81 12.46 2.78 3.04
N VAL A 82 11.48 2.26 3.78
CA VAL A 82 11.65 1.90 5.19
C VAL A 82 11.03 0.54 5.47
N THR A 83 11.76 -0.35 6.14
CA THR A 83 11.21 -1.57 6.72
C THR A 83 11.16 -1.46 8.24
N ILE A 84 10.05 -1.87 8.85
CA ILE A 84 9.89 -1.91 10.30
C ILE A 84 9.44 -3.31 10.74
N GLU A 85 10.15 -3.93 11.69
CA GLU A 85 9.68 -5.15 12.36
C GLU A 85 8.60 -4.81 13.39
N TRP A 86 7.38 -5.32 13.22
CA TRP A 86 6.28 -5.17 14.18
C TRP A 86 5.95 -6.50 14.87
N ASP A 87 5.58 -6.42 16.15
CA ASP A 87 5.19 -7.56 16.99
C ASP A 87 3.72 -7.97 16.78
N CYS A 88 3.33 -8.18 15.52
CA CYS A 88 2.05 -8.79 15.15
C CYS A 88 2.18 -9.71 13.94
N ASN A 89 1.23 -10.62 13.75
CA ASN A 89 1.14 -11.37 12.49
C ASN A 89 0.88 -10.42 11.32
N TRP A 90 1.42 -10.70 10.15
CA TRP A 90 1.21 -9.86 8.96
C TRP A 90 -0.28 -9.68 8.62
N LYS A 91 -1.11 -10.72 8.81
CA LYS A 91 -2.56 -10.65 8.59
C LYS A 91 -3.24 -9.68 9.55
N THR A 92 -2.81 -9.64 10.81
CA THR A 92 -3.33 -8.69 11.80
C THR A 92 -3.10 -7.25 11.36
N SER A 93 -1.94 -6.98 10.75
CA SER A 93 -1.64 -5.66 10.18
C SER A 93 -2.50 -5.39 8.95
N VAL A 94 -2.55 -6.32 7.99
CA VAL A 94 -3.41 -6.17 6.80
C VAL A 94 -4.86 -5.91 7.20
N ASP A 95 -5.40 -6.65 8.17
CA ASP A 95 -6.76 -6.47 8.67
C ASP A 95 -7.03 -5.01 9.09
N ALA A 96 -6.12 -4.40 9.84
CA ALA A 96 -6.26 -3.00 10.28
C ALA A 96 -6.23 -1.99 9.12
N PHE A 97 -5.46 -2.25 8.05
CA PHE A 97 -5.43 -1.40 6.85
C PHE A 97 -6.55 -1.75 5.84
N ASN A 98 -7.39 -2.74 6.12
CA ASN A 98 -8.41 -3.20 5.18
C ASN A 98 -9.83 -2.71 5.55
N GLU A 99 -9.96 -1.79 6.49
CA GLU A 99 -11.24 -1.26 6.97
C GLU A 99 -11.12 0.17 7.52
N VAL A 100 -12.27 0.82 7.70
CA VAL A 100 -12.38 2.22 8.20
C VAL A 100 -13.14 2.32 9.52
N TYR A 101 -13.57 1.19 10.09
CA TYR A 101 -14.34 1.11 11.32
C TYR A 101 -13.55 1.55 12.56
N HIS A 102 -12.25 1.24 12.64
CA HIS A 102 -11.43 1.66 13.79
C HIS A 102 -11.14 3.17 13.81
N VAL A 103 -11.26 3.85 12.66
CA VAL A 103 -10.84 5.24 12.47
C VAL A 103 -11.42 6.16 13.53
N GLN A 104 -12.71 6.05 13.82
CA GLN A 104 -13.38 6.88 14.83
C GLN A 104 -12.77 6.77 16.24
N GLY A 105 -12.20 5.61 16.56
CA GLY A 105 -11.61 5.35 17.87
C GLY A 105 -10.12 5.64 17.95
N ILE A 106 -9.37 5.35 16.89
CA ILE A 106 -7.89 5.43 16.88
C ILE A 106 -7.39 6.74 16.26
N HIS A 107 -8.09 7.25 15.24
CA HIS A 107 -7.72 8.48 14.52
C HIS A 107 -8.82 9.55 14.59
N PRO A 108 -9.26 9.98 15.78
CA PRO A 108 -10.33 10.97 15.92
C PRO A 108 -9.99 12.30 15.21
N GLN A 109 -8.70 12.60 15.04
CA GLN A 109 -8.24 13.79 14.30
C GLN A 109 -8.56 13.76 12.80
N ILE A 110 -8.74 12.58 12.20
CA ILE A 110 -9.04 12.44 10.76
C ILE A 110 -10.55 12.57 10.51
N LEU A 111 -11.40 12.41 11.54
CA LEU A 111 -12.84 12.68 11.41
C LEU A 111 -13.15 14.14 11.01
N GLU A 112 -12.18 15.04 11.20
CA GLU A 112 -12.26 16.44 10.79
C GLU A 112 -12.10 16.65 9.29
N ASN A 113 -11.74 15.63 8.48
CA ASN A 113 -11.51 15.82 7.04
C ASN A 113 -11.75 14.59 6.14
N ILE A 114 -12.34 13.50 6.64
CA ILE A 114 -12.80 12.38 5.81
C ILE A 114 -14.23 11.95 6.14
N ASP A 115 -14.92 11.33 5.17
CA ASP A 115 -16.15 10.56 5.42
C ASP A 115 -15.82 9.06 5.64
N ASP A 116 -15.80 8.63 6.91
CA ASP A 116 -15.53 7.26 7.35
C ASP A 116 -16.80 6.37 7.45
N ILE A 117 -17.95 6.87 6.98
CA ILE A 117 -19.24 6.17 7.01
C ILE A 117 -19.67 5.75 5.62
N HIS A 118 -19.63 6.67 4.64
CA HIS A 118 -20.09 6.48 3.27
C HIS A 118 -18.95 6.05 2.35
N VAL A 119 -18.18 5.06 2.80
CA VAL A 119 -17.05 4.50 2.07
C VAL A 119 -17.54 3.42 1.12
N GLN A 120 -17.29 3.59 -0.18
CA GLN A 120 -17.53 2.54 -1.17
C GLN A 120 -16.50 1.43 -0.95
N ILE A 121 -16.96 0.18 -0.92
CA ILE A 121 -16.11 -1.00 -0.80
C ILE A 121 -16.52 -1.97 -1.91
N ASP A 122 -15.54 -2.31 -2.74
CA ASP A 122 -15.69 -3.25 -3.85
C ASP A 122 -14.80 -4.47 -3.59
N LEU A 123 -15.35 -5.66 -3.84
CA LEU A 123 -14.67 -6.94 -3.67
C LEU A 123 -14.55 -7.59 -5.04
N TYR A 124 -13.31 -7.84 -5.47
CA TYR A 124 -13.00 -8.59 -6.69
C TYR A 124 -12.76 -10.05 -6.34
N GLU A 125 -12.28 -10.86 -7.29
CA GLU A 125 -12.00 -12.28 -7.05
C GLU A 125 -11.10 -12.46 -5.81
N ARG A 126 -9.86 -11.97 -5.89
CA ARG A 126 -8.85 -12.07 -4.82
C ARG A 126 -8.44 -10.74 -4.21
N HIS A 127 -8.75 -9.63 -4.88
CA HIS A 127 -8.40 -8.27 -4.48
C HIS A 127 -9.61 -7.50 -3.99
N ASN A 128 -9.40 -6.35 -3.36
CA ASN A 128 -10.50 -5.46 -2.99
C ASN A 128 -10.01 -4.02 -2.87
N ARG A 129 -10.96 -3.08 -2.87
CA ARG A 129 -10.68 -1.67 -2.62
C ARG A 129 -11.71 -1.04 -1.69
N TYR A 130 -11.33 0.07 -1.08
CA TYR A 130 -12.29 1.07 -0.66
C TYR A 130 -11.93 2.45 -1.21
N LEU A 131 -12.92 3.33 -1.28
CA LEU A 131 -12.75 4.71 -1.71
C LEU A 131 -13.17 5.60 -0.55
N VAL A 132 -12.23 6.36 0.01
CA VAL A 132 -12.48 7.21 1.17
C VAL A 132 -12.56 8.67 0.70
N PRO A 133 -13.73 9.31 0.82
CA PRO A 133 -13.87 10.72 0.48
C PRO A 133 -13.08 11.61 1.44
N PHE A 134 -12.23 12.48 0.89
CA PHE A 134 -11.44 13.46 1.64
C PHE A 134 -11.96 14.88 1.42
N GLY A 135 -11.65 15.79 2.34
CA GLY A 135 -12.14 17.18 2.29
C GLY A 135 -13.62 17.28 2.68
N LEU A 136 -14.13 16.29 3.40
CA LEU A 136 -15.49 16.25 3.97
C LEU A 136 -15.39 15.98 5.46
N LEU A 137 -16.40 16.36 6.23
CA LEU A 137 -16.48 15.95 7.63
C LEU A 137 -17.04 14.55 7.74
N SER A 138 -16.53 13.78 8.70
CA SER A 138 -17.15 12.51 9.06
C SER A 138 -18.57 12.78 9.55
N PRO A 139 -19.58 11.97 9.18
CA PRO A 139 -20.90 12.06 9.78
C PRO A 139 -20.90 11.81 11.31
N ARG A 140 -19.81 11.28 11.87
CA ARG A 140 -19.60 11.13 13.32
C ARG A 140 -19.03 12.39 13.97
N TYR A 141 -18.52 13.33 13.20
CA TYR A 141 -17.93 14.55 13.74
C TYR A 141 -19.05 15.47 14.30
N PRO A 142 -18.98 15.94 15.56
CA PRO A 142 -20.12 16.62 16.18
C PRO A 142 -20.53 17.95 15.53
N ASN A 143 -19.57 18.71 14.99
CA ASN A 143 -19.83 20.03 14.38
C ASN A 143 -19.74 19.93 12.86
N GLN A 144 -20.89 19.94 12.18
CA GLN A 144 -20.99 19.82 10.72
C GLN A 144 -21.03 21.18 9.99
N GLU A 145 -21.03 22.29 10.73
CA GLU A 145 -21.32 23.62 10.16
C GLU A 145 -20.05 24.44 9.94
N GLU A 146 -19.04 24.27 10.78
CA GLU A 146 -17.83 25.08 10.76
C GLU A 146 -16.64 24.37 10.11
N LEU A 147 -15.78 25.14 9.45
CA LEU A 147 -14.49 24.65 8.98
C LEU A 147 -13.61 24.24 10.16
N THR A 148 -13.34 22.95 10.26
CA THR A 148 -12.40 22.36 11.21
C THR A 148 -10.97 22.80 10.91
N ARG A 149 -10.07 22.55 11.86
CA ARG A 149 -8.65 22.83 11.65
C ARG A 149 -8.12 22.00 10.48
N ALA A 150 -8.46 20.72 10.40
CA ALA A 150 -7.98 19.85 9.33
C ALA A 150 -8.46 20.30 7.94
N LEU A 151 -9.73 20.73 7.78
CA LEU A 151 -10.20 21.27 6.50
C LEU A 151 -9.47 22.56 6.10
N LYS A 152 -9.20 23.45 7.07
CA LYS A 152 -8.41 24.67 6.82
C LYS A 152 -6.98 24.34 6.40
N GLU A 153 -6.34 23.37 7.05
CA GLU A 153 -5.01 22.89 6.69
C GLU A 153 -4.99 22.30 5.25
N MET A 154 -6.03 21.56 4.85
CA MET A 154 -6.15 21.05 3.47
C MET A 154 -6.32 22.17 2.43
N LEU A 155 -7.19 23.15 2.70
CA LEU A 155 -7.36 24.34 1.84
C LEU A 155 -6.01 25.06 1.67
N GLN A 156 -5.30 25.29 2.78
CA GLN A 156 -4.00 25.94 2.76
C GLN A 156 -2.96 25.15 1.97
N ALA A 157 -2.91 23.82 2.13
CA ALA A 157 -2.02 22.95 1.37
C ALA A 157 -2.28 22.99 -0.14
N ALA A 158 -3.55 23.17 -0.56
CA ALA A 158 -3.92 23.37 -1.96
C ALA A 158 -3.65 24.82 -2.47
N GLY A 159 -3.21 25.73 -1.60
CA GLY A 159 -2.99 27.14 -1.93
C GLY A 159 -4.26 28.00 -1.91
N ILE A 160 -5.30 27.56 -1.21
CA ILE A 160 -6.53 28.34 -0.95
C ILE A 160 -6.42 28.93 0.45
N ASP A 161 -6.54 30.25 0.58
CA ASP A 161 -6.52 30.93 1.87
C ASP A 161 -7.83 30.65 2.65
N PRO A 162 -7.79 29.90 3.77
CA PRO A 162 -8.99 29.52 4.51
C PRO A 162 -9.74 30.72 5.11
N GLU A 163 -9.07 31.85 5.35
CA GLU A 163 -9.68 33.05 5.95
C GLU A 163 -10.49 33.86 4.92
N THR A 164 -10.25 33.64 3.63
CA THR A 164 -11.00 34.28 2.53
C THR A 164 -11.94 33.33 1.80
N PHE A 165 -11.88 32.03 2.13
CA PHE A 165 -12.79 31.02 1.61
C PHE A 165 -14.23 31.27 2.09
N LYS A 166 -15.16 31.39 1.14
CA LYS A 166 -16.56 31.79 1.42
C LYS A 166 -17.52 30.62 1.62
N GLY A 167 -17.07 29.38 1.40
CA GLY A 167 -17.89 28.17 1.51
C GLY A 167 -17.88 27.55 2.91
N GLY A 168 -18.78 26.61 3.15
CA GLY A 168 -18.80 25.75 4.34
C GLY A 168 -18.01 24.45 4.13
N PRO A 169 -18.04 23.53 5.11
CA PRO A 169 -17.35 22.23 5.02
C PRO A 169 -17.65 21.43 3.74
N ALA A 170 -18.90 21.42 3.27
CA ALA A 170 -19.30 20.71 2.06
C ALA A 170 -18.70 21.29 0.77
N ASP A 171 -18.29 22.56 0.78
CA ASP A 171 -17.70 23.24 -0.38
C ASP A 171 -16.18 23.00 -0.49
N VAL A 172 -15.54 22.43 0.55
CA VAL A 172 -14.09 22.24 0.60
C VAL A 172 -13.63 21.24 -0.46
N ARG A 173 -14.22 20.03 -0.49
CA ARG A 173 -13.84 18.99 -1.47
C ARG A 173 -13.92 19.47 -2.93
N PRO A 174 -15.04 20.07 -3.42
CA PRO A 174 -15.07 20.65 -4.77
C PRO A 174 -14.03 21.76 -5.01
N ALA A 175 -13.77 22.60 -4.01
CA ALA A 175 -12.77 23.66 -4.13
C ALA A 175 -11.34 23.09 -4.26
N LEU A 176 -11.02 22.05 -3.49
CA LEU A 176 -9.74 21.32 -3.59
C LEU A 176 -9.58 20.73 -4.98
N GLN A 177 -10.58 19.99 -5.48
CA GLN A 177 -10.55 19.36 -6.80
C GLN A 177 -10.34 20.39 -7.92
N ALA A 178 -11.07 21.51 -7.88
CA ALA A 178 -10.90 22.60 -8.86
C ALA A 178 -9.49 23.23 -8.81
N GLN A 179 -8.95 23.40 -7.61
CA GLN A 179 -7.62 23.96 -7.41
C GLN A 179 -6.52 22.98 -7.86
N VAL A 180 -6.67 21.68 -7.61
CA VAL A 180 -5.76 20.64 -8.11
C VAL A 180 -5.72 20.66 -9.64
N LYS A 181 -6.86 20.70 -10.32
CA LYS A 181 -6.93 20.81 -11.80
C LYS A 181 -6.18 22.04 -12.31
N LYS A 182 -6.40 23.19 -11.68
CA LYS A 182 -5.73 24.44 -12.04
C LYS A 182 -4.22 24.34 -11.83
N HIS A 183 -3.79 23.89 -10.65
CA HIS A 183 -2.37 23.77 -10.32
C HIS A 183 -1.66 22.79 -11.26
N ALA A 184 -2.28 21.65 -11.57
CA ALA A 184 -1.74 20.67 -12.50
C ALA A 184 -1.53 21.27 -13.90
N ALA A 185 -2.54 21.99 -14.43
CA ALA A 185 -2.42 22.70 -15.70
C ALA A 185 -1.32 23.77 -15.70
N ASP A 186 -1.18 24.53 -14.61
CA ASP A 186 -0.14 25.56 -14.46
C ASP A 186 1.28 24.98 -14.41
N HIS A 187 1.43 23.70 -14.04
CA HIS A 187 2.72 23.02 -13.82
C HIS A 187 2.99 21.87 -14.81
N GLY A 188 2.22 21.76 -15.89
CA GLY A 188 2.41 20.74 -16.92
C GLY A 188 2.16 19.31 -16.44
N VAL A 189 1.38 19.13 -15.38
CA VAL A 189 1.02 17.81 -14.87
C VAL A 189 -0.29 17.36 -15.52
N ASP A 190 -0.24 16.25 -16.27
CA ASP A 190 -1.44 15.65 -16.85
C ASP A 190 -2.16 14.77 -15.84
N LEU A 191 -3.42 15.12 -15.53
CA LEU A 191 -4.34 14.36 -14.69
C LEU A 191 -5.65 14.06 -15.45
N SER A 192 -5.65 14.13 -16.78
CA SER A 192 -6.86 14.03 -17.61
C SER A 192 -7.50 12.63 -17.58
N ASP A 193 -6.73 11.60 -17.25
CA ASP A 193 -7.23 10.23 -17.05
C ASP A 193 -7.90 10.02 -15.68
N LEU A 194 -7.76 10.99 -14.75
CA LEU A 194 -8.37 10.92 -13.42
C LEU A 194 -9.74 11.61 -13.41
N ASN A 195 -10.70 11.03 -12.68
CA ASN A 195 -11.98 11.67 -12.38
C ASN A 195 -11.87 12.62 -11.16
N ASP A 196 -12.90 13.44 -10.95
CA ASP A 196 -12.90 14.47 -9.90
C ASP A 196 -12.68 13.92 -8.49
N ASP A 197 -13.26 12.76 -8.16
CA ASP A 197 -13.08 12.14 -6.84
C ASP A 197 -11.62 11.75 -6.59
N GLN A 198 -10.93 11.24 -7.62
CA GLN A 198 -9.51 10.87 -7.55
C GLN A 198 -8.57 12.06 -7.32
N LEU A 199 -9.04 13.30 -7.50
CA LEU A 199 -8.28 14.51 -7.24
C LEU A 199 -8.31 14.98 -5.78
N SER A 200 -9.11 14.34 -4.93
CA SER A 200 -9.16 14.64 -3.50
C SER A 200 -9.02 13.40 -2.62
N ASP A 201 -9.59 12.28 -3.06
CA ASP A 201 -9.86 11.11 -2.22
C ASP A 201 -8.66 10.18 -2.09
N ASP A 202 -8.76 9.26 -1.13
CA ASP A 202 -7.89 8.08 -1.06
C ASP A 202 -8.54 6.90 -1.78
N TYR A 203 -7.96 6.52 -2.90
CA TYR A 203 -8.31 5.32 -3.64
C TYR A 203 -7.43 4.18 -3.15
N HIS A 204 -7.95 3.42 -2.19
CA HIS A 204 -7.14 2.45 -1.47
C HIS A 204 -7.39 1.03 -1.97
N TYR A 205 -6.32 0.38 -2.41
CA TYR A 205 -6.37 -0.99 -2.91
C TYR A 205 -5.64 -1.93 -1.96
N TYR A 206 -6.20 -3.12 -1.80
CA TYR A 206 -5.50 -4.27 -1.25
C TYR A 206 -5.31 -5.29 -2.37
N ILE A 207 -4.05 -5.47 -2.76
CA ILE A 207 -3.61 -6.48 -3.71
C ILE A 207 -3.11 -7.66 -2.88
N PHE A 208 -3.95 -8.70 -2.83
CA PHE A 208 -3.63 -9.97 -2.21
C PHE A 208 -2.25 -10.50 -2.65
N PRO A 209 -1.44 -11.07 -1.73
CA PRO A 209 -1.79 -11.35 -0.33
C PRO A 209 -1.48 -10.23 0.65
N ASN A 210 -0.67 -9.23 0.31
CA ASN A 210 -0.08 -8.37 1.34
C ASN A 210 0.45 -7.03 0.84
N ILE A 211 -0.13 -6.49 -0.24
CA ILE A 211 0.19 -5.16 -0.73
C ILE A 211 -1.03 -4.26 -0.52
N THR A 212 -0.79 -3.12 0.09
CA THR A 212 -1.77 -2.04 0.21
C THR A 212 -1.25 -0.82 -0.54
N LEU A 213 -2.12 -0.17 -1.31
CA LEU A 213 -1.84 1.08 -2.00
C LEU A 213 -2.82 2.15 -1.53
N ASN A 214 -2.35 3.20 -0.86
CA ASN A 214 -3.12 4.44 -0.67
C ASN A 214 -2.80 5.36 -1.85
N THR A 215 -3.77 5.60 -2.70
CA THR A 215 -3.53 6.20 -4.01
C THR A 215 -4.20 7.56 -4.10
N HIS A 216 -3.39 8.59 -4.35
CA HIS A 216 -3.82 9.96 -4.53
C HIS A 216 -3.30 10.50 -5.88
N HIS A 217 -3.91 11.58 -6.38
CA HIS A 217 -3.47 12.21 -7.63
C HIS A 217 -1.98 12.65 -7.61
N SER A 218 -1.44 12.96 -6.43
CA SER A 218 -0.07 13.45 -6.25
C SER A 218 0.96 12.36 -5.98
N GLY A 219 0.55 11.12 -5.75
CA GLY A 219 1.46 10.06 -5.36
C GLY A 219 0.76 8.83 -4.79
N VAL A 220 1.54 7.78 -4.53
CA VAL A 220 1.07 6.55 -3.91
C VAL A 220 1.93 6.16 -2.72
N MET A 221 1.28 5.72 -1.65
CA MET A 221 1.93 5.03 -0.54
C MET A 221 1.71 3.53 -0.73
N LEU A 222 2.79 2.76 -0.78
CA LEU A 222 2.77 1.31 -0.85
C LEU A 222 3.18 0.74 0.49
N PHE A 223 2.33 -0.11 1.06
CA PHE A 223 2.64 -0.91 2.23
C PHE A 223 2.76 -2.37 1.83
N ARG A 224 3.80 -3.05 2.31
CA ARG A 224 3.95 -4.50 2.15
C ARG A 224 4.17 -5.18 3.48
N GLN A 225 3.20 -5.97 3.94
CA GLN A 225 3.27 -6.72 5.20
C GLN A 225 3.84 -8.12 4.96
N ARG A 226 5.14 -8.32 5.18
CA ARG A 226 5.81 -9.60 4.98
C ARG A 226 5.78 -10.45 6.26
N PRO A 227 5.47 -11.76 6.19
CA PRO A 227 5.61 -12.65 7.33
C PRO A 227 7.07 -12.66 7.83
N HIS A 228 7.25 -12.71 9.15
CA HIS A 228 8.57 -13.00 9.71
C HIS A 228 8.94 -14.47 9.44
N ALA A 229 10.22 -14.73 9.15
CA ALA A 229 10.68 -16.05 8.68
C ALA A 229 10.44 -17.19 9.68
N THR A 230 10.41 -16.89 10.98
CA THR A 230 10.37 -17.90 12.05
C THR A 230 9.38 -17.61 13.18
N ASP A 231 8.73 -16.45 13.20
CA ASP A 231 7.87 -16.05 14.32
C ASP A 231 6.51 -15.58 13.79
N PRO A 232 5.43 -16.36 13.96
CA PRO A 232 4.11 -15.99 13.46
C PRO A 232 3.50 -14.78 14.19
N ASN A 233 4.07 -14.32 15.30
CA ASN A 233 3.64 -13.10 15.98
C ASN A 233 4.44 -11.86 15.57
N LYS A 234 5.25 -11.97 14.51
CA LYS A 234 6.03 -10.86 13.95
C LYS A 234 5.83 -10.75 12.46
N MET A 235 6.10 -9.55 11.95
CA MET A 235 6.10 -9.25 10.53
C MET A 235 7.07 -8.10 10.22
N TYR A 236 7.43 -7.97 8.94
CA TYR A 236 8.13 -6.81 8.42
C TYR A 236 7.14 -5.95 7.63
N TYR A 237 6.96 -4.70 8.04
CA TYR A 237 6.18 -3.69 7.35
C TYR A 237 7.11 -2.88 6.46
N ASP A 238 7.02 -3.04 5.15
CA ASP A 238 7.72 -2.17 4.22
C ASP A 238 6.82 -0.98 3.86
N LEU A 239 7.35 0.24 4.03
CA LEU A 239 6.72 1.51 3.66
C LEU A 239 7.51 2.14 2.52
N GLN A 240 6.81 2.36 1.41
CA GLN A 240 7.36 2.99 0.22
C GLN A 240 6.47 4.16 -0.21
N ASN A 241 7.05 5.35 -0.37
CA ASN A 241 6.31 6.50 -0.87
C ASN A 241 6.83 6.92 -2.24
N TYR A 242 5.88 7.21 -3.11
CA TYR A 242 6.10 7.67 -4.48
C TYR A 242 5.38 8.99 -4.67
N VAL A 243 6.03 9.94 -5.32
CA VAL A 243 5.47 11.28 -5.56
C VAL A 243 5.56 11.65 -7.02
N ARG A 244 4.52 12.31 -7.49
CA ARG A 244 4.52 13.01 -8.76
C ARG A 244 5.15 14.39 -8.57
N ILE A 245 6.02 14.78 -9.49
CA ILE A 245 6.63 16.13 -9.51
C ILE A 245 6.24 16.84 -10.81
N PRO A 246 6.24 18.19 -10.85
CA PRO A 246 6.02 18.95 -12.08
C PRO A 246 6.99 18.57 -13.21
N GLU A 247 6.52 18.64 -14.45
CA GLU A 247 7.35 18.38 -15.62
C GLU A 247 8.57 19.32 -15.66
N GLY A 248 9.74 18.77 -15.98
CA GLY A 248 11.00 19.53 -16.03
C GLY A 248 11.65 19.82 -14.67
N SER A 249 11.06 19.34 -13.56
CA SER A 249 11.72 19.38 -12.25
C SER A 249 12.88 18.37 -12.18
N ASP A 250 13.88 18.67 -11.34
CA ASP A 250 14.94 17.71 -11.05
C ASP A 250 14.37 16.50 -10.28
N PRO A 251 14.62 15.26 -10.73
CA PRO A 251 14.24 14.07 -9.99
C PRO A 251 14.80 14.06 -8.57
N PRO A 252 14.01 13.68 -7.55
CA PRO A 252 14.55 13.47 -6.22
C PRO A 252 15.58 12.32 -6.24
N PRO A 253 16.60 12.36 -5.37
CA PRO A 253 17.54 11.26 -5.26
C PRO A 253 16.82 9.99 -4.78
N ARG A 254 17.33 8.83 -5.22
CA ARG A 254 16.82 7.54 -4.72
C ARG A 254 16.99 7.48 -3.19
N PRO A 255 15.94 7.12 -2.43
CA PRO A 255 16.03 7.04 -0.99
C PRO A 255 16.98 5.91 -0.57
N VAL A 256 17.64 6.11 0.58
CA VAL A 256 18.39 5.05 1.23
C VAL A 256 17.41 4.15 1.96
N HIS A 257 17.48 2.85 1.68
CA HIS A 257 16.70 1.87 2.42
C HIS A 257 17.17 1.79 3.88
N THR A 258 16.24 1.84 4.82
CA THR A 258 16.53 1.69 6.25
C THR A 258 15.64 0.65 6.91
N THR A 259 16.17 -0.02 7.94
CA THR A 259 15.44 -1.04 8.69
C THR A 259 15.43 -0.70 10.17
N HIS A 260 14.26 -0.78 10.79
CA HIS A 260 14.02 -0.42 12.18
C HIS A 260 13.13 -1.46 12.87
N LYS A 261 13.01 -1.35 14.19
CA LYS A 261 12.01 -2.05 14.99
C LYS A 261 10.90 -1.10 15.43
N HIS A 262 9.76 -1.67 15.80
CA HIS A 262 8.65 -0.91 16.35
C HIS A 262 9.09 0.05 17.47
N GLY A 263 8.76 1.34 17.30
CA GLY A 263 9.03 2.41 18.26
C GLY A 263 10.40 3.09 18.14
N GLU A 264 11.27 2.66 17.23
CA GLU A 264 12.59 3.30 17.02
C GLU A 264 12.50 4.61 16.23
N ILE A 265 11.55 4.71 15.30
CA ILE A 265 11.25 5.90 14.51
C ILE A 265 9.74 6.14 14.44
N SER A 266 9.35 7.38 14.14
CA SER A 266 7.97 7.72 13.77
C SER A 266 7.77 7.53 12.27
N LEU A 267 6.62 6.98 11.88
CA LEU A 267 6.17 6.88 10.49
C LEU A 267 5.09 7.92 10.15
N GLY A 268 4.82 8.84 11.07
CA GLY A 268 3.70 9.77 11.02
C GLY A 268 2.58 9.35 11.98
N LEU A 269 1.81 10.33 12.43
CA LEU A 269 0.87 10.18 13.55
C LEU A 269 -0.12 9.01 13.36
N GLY A 270 -0.69 8.84 12.18
CA GLY A 270 -1.64 7.75 11.90
C GLY A 270 -0.99 6.37 12.04
N LEU A 271 0.10 6.13 11.30
CA LEU A 271 0.83 4.86 11.35
C LEU A 271 1.43 4.56 12.73
N ASP A 272 1.83 5.59 13.48
CA ASP A 272 2.30 5.43 14.86
C ASP A 272 1.16 4.96 15.79
N GLN A 273 -0.06 5.46 15.61
CA GLN A 273 -1.24 5.01 16.35
C GLN A 273 -1.61 3.55 16.02
N ASP A 274 -1.54 3.16 14.74
CA ASP A 274 -1.79 1.77 14.32
C ASP A 274 -0.74 0.81 14.87
N SER A 275 0.54 1.14 14.65
CA SER A 275 1.66 0.33 15.10
C SER A 275 1.66 0.18 16.62
N TYR A 276 1.19 1.18 17.39
CA TYR A 276 1.01 1.06 18.83
C TYR A 276 -0.05 0.01 19.21
N ASN A 277 -1.17 -0.07 18.47
CA ASN A 277 -2.28 -0.95 18.82
C ASN A 277 -2.07 -2.40 18.36
N LEU A 278 -1.47 -2.62 17.19
CA LEU A 278 -1.35 -3.94 16.57
C LEU A 278 -0.68 -5.02 17.46
N PRO A 279 0.44 -4.75 18.18
CA PRO A 279 1.01 -5.71 19.12
C PRO A 279 0.08 -6.07 20.28
N ARG A 280 -0.80 -5.17 20.68
CA ARG A 280 -1.80 -5.41 21.75
C ARG A 280 -2.95 -6.26 21.21
N VAL A 281 -3.39 -6.00 19.99
CA VAL A 281 -4.39 -6.81 19.28
C VAL A 281 -3.86 -8.25 19.12
N GLN A 282 -2.62 -8.43 18.67
CA GLN A 282 -1.97 -9.75 18.57
C GLN A 282 -1.95 -10.48 19.92
N LYS A 283 -1.54 -9.80 21.01
CA LYS A 283 -1.56 -10.37 22.36
C LYS A 283 -2.97 -10.79 22.79
N GLY A 284 -3.98 -10.00 22.46
CA GLY A 284 -5.38 -10.33 22.70
C GLY A 284 -5.84 -11.59 21.97
N MET A 285 -5.45 -11.74 20.69
CA MET A 285 -5.80 -12.90 19.87
C MET A 285 -5.14 -14.21 20.35
N ASN A 286 -4.00 -14.13 21.05
CA ASN A 286 -3.38 -15.29 21.70
C ASN A 286 -4.12 -15.75 22.98
N SER A 287 -5.15 -15.02 23.42
CA SER A 287 -5.96 -15.45 24.56
C SER A 287 -6.78 -16.69 24.20
N ARG A 288 -6.84 -17.65 25.14
CA ARG A 288 -7.68 -18.87 25.03
C ARG A 288 -9.16 -18.57 24.82
N SER A 289 -9.58 -17.38 25.25
CA SER A 289 -10.95 -16.89 25.15
C SER A 289 -11.26 -16.27 23.79
N PHE A 290 -10.27 -15.94 22.97
CA PHE A 290 -10.49 -15.48 21.61
C PHE A 290 -11.03 -16.63 20.76
N LYS A 291 -12.18 -16.42 20.10
CA LYS A 291 -12.86 -17.43 19.27
C LYS A 291 -12.89 -17.06 17.79
N GLY A 292 -12.34 -15.91 17.41
CA GLY A 292 -12.42 -15.34 16.07
C GLY A 292 -12.93 -13.90 16.10
N LEU A 293 -12.86 -13.24 14.94
CA LEU A 293 -13.33 -11.88 14.76
C LEU A 293 -14.84 -11.85 14.51
N LEU A 294 -15.54 -10.91 15.14
CA LEU A 294 -16.91 -10.55 14.76
C LEU A 294 -16.82 -9.39 13.77
N ILE A 295 -17.16 -9.65 12.52
CA ILE A 295 -16.96 -8.71 11.41
C ILE A 295 -18.27 -8.01 11.07
N ASN A 296 -18.22 -6.68 10.99
CA ASN A 296 -19.34 -5.84 10.55
C ASN A 296 -19.27 -5.50 9.05
N TYR A 297 -20.28 -4.78 8.54
CA TYR A 297 -20.40 -4.43 7.12
C TYR A 297 -19.21 -3.63 6.54
N ARG A 298 -18.58 -2.75 7.34
CA ARG A 298 -17.41 -1.93 6.95
C ARG A 298 -16.11 -2.71 6.98
N GLU A 299 -16.10 -3.86 7.66
CA GLU A 299 -14.96 -4.77 7.78
C GLU A 299 -15.05 -5.93 6.76
N ARG A 300 -15.96 -5.85 5.78
CA ARG A 300 -16.20 -6.96 4.83
C ARG A 300 -14.99 -7.32 3.96
N ARG A 301 -14.03 -6.39 3.77
CA ARG A 301 -12.77 -6.65 3.07
C ARG A 301 -11.87 -7.60 3.87
N ILE A 302 -11.89 -7.52 5.21
CA ILE A 302 -11.25 -8.51 6.10
C ILE A 302 -11.83 -9.88 5.83
N ARG A 303 -13.17 -10.02 5.90
CA ARG A 303 -13.83 -11.31 5.63
C ARG A 303 -13.49 -11.86 4.24
N HIS A 304 -13.48 -10.99 3.23
CA HIS A 304 -13.12 -11.35 1.86
C HIS A 304 -11.68 -11.86 1.78
N MET A 305 -10.71 -11.12 2.35
CA MET A 305 -9.32 -11.55 2.40
C MET A 305 -9.17 -12.93 3.06
N HIS A 306 -9.73 -13.14 4.24
CA HIS A 306 -9.61 -14.44 4.94
C HIS A 306 -10.28 -15.57 4.15
N LYS A 307 -11.41 -15.32 3.47
CA LYS A 307 -12.02 -16.30 2.55
C LYS A 307 -11.07 -16.67 1.41
N VAL A 308 -10.41 -15.68 0.79
CA VAL A 308 -9.42 -15.93 -0.27
C VAL A 308 -8.24 -16.76 0.27
N ILE A 309 -7.74 -16.44 1.47
CA ILE A 309 -6.69 -17.23 2.12
C ILE A 309 -7.15 -18.68 2.33
N ASP A 310 -8.35 -18.88 2.87
CA ASP A 310 -8.91 -20.21 3.11
C ASP A 310 -9.07 -20.99 1.79
N ASP A 311 -9.47 -20.32 0.70
CA ASP A 311 -9.60 -20.95 -0.62
C ASP A 311 -8.24 -21.43 -1.17
N TYR A 312 -7.16 -20.69 -0.95
CA TYR A 312 -5.80 -21.12 -1.31
C TYR A 312 -5.27 -22.26 -0.42
N LEU A 313 -5.65 -22.29 0.86
CA LEU A 313 -5.14 -23.27 1.83
C LEU A 313 -5.95 -24.58 1.84
N GLU A 314 -7.26 -24.47 1.67
CA GLU A 314 -8.22 -25.54 1.93
C GLU A 314 -9.14 -25.84 0.72
N GLY A 315 -9.14 -24.97 -0.29
CA GLY A 315 -9.99 -25.07 -1.48
C GLY A 315 -11.30 -24.27 -1.35
N PRO A 316 -11.96 -23.92 -2.48
CA PRO A 316 -13.08 -22.96 -2.51
C PRO A 316 -14.40 -23.47 -1.88
N ASP A 317 -14.53 -24.78 -1.67
CA ASP A 317 -15.76 -25.45 -1.25
C ASP A 317 -15.97 -25.53 0.28
N ARG A 318 -15.09 -24.90 1.06
CA ARG A 318 -15.14 -24.96 2.53
C ARG A 318 -15.92 -23.81 3.18
#